data_AF-A0A5D3JL77-F1
#
_entry.id   AF-A0A5D3JL77-F1
#
_cell.length_a   1.000
_cell.length_b   1.000
_cell.length_c   1.000
_cell.angle_alpha   90.00
_cell.angle_beta   90.00
_cell.angle_gamma   90.00
#
_symmetry.space_group_name_H-M   'P 1'
#
loop_
_entity.id
_entity.type
_entity.pdbx_description
1 polymer ?
#
loop_
_entity_poly.entity_id
_entity_poly.type
_entity_poly.pdbx_seq_one_letter_code
_entity_poly.pdbx_strand_id
1 'polypeptide(L)'
;MTITLQAVNELIASLESAGELSIREQKFLKLAKAYQQLAAENVALKDINAWCKTDAFKNMYREFKTAEALGCSDADCMHDAMLVAIMHAPATPATDRIVAEAEARGVEKFAAHLRANDNGASVCKMIALGADDFAKQLRKGAK
;
A
#
# COMPACT_ATOMS: atom_id res chain seq x y z
N MET A 1 21.41 -8.29 -37.75
CA MET A 1 20.00 -8.53 -38.12
C MET A 1 19.46 -7.24 -38.72
N THR A 2 19.06 -7.23 -39.99
CA THR A 2 18.58 -6.03 -40.69
C THR A 2 17.07 -6.12 -40.82
N ILE A 3 16.35 -5.16 -40.24
CA ILE A 3 14.89 -5.01 -40.40
C ILE A 3 14.62 -4.17 -41.66
N THR A 4 13.60 -4.55 -42.44
CA THR A 4 13.19 -3.82 -43.65
C THR A 4 12.21 -2.70 -43.30
N LEU A 5 12.15 -1.66 -44.15
CA LEU A 5 11.19 -0.56 -43.97
C LEU A 5 9.74 -1.05 -43.97
N GLN A 6 9.44 -2.09 -44.76
CA GLN A 6 8.13 -2.74 -44.82
C GLN A 6 7.73 -3.32 -43.45
N ALA A 7 8.64 -4.04 -42.80
CA ALA A 7 8.40 -4.61 -41.47
C ALA A 7 8.20 -3.53 -40.40
N VAL A 8 8.86 -2.38 -40.53
CA VAL A 8 8.63 -1.23 -39.64
C VAL A 8 7.22 -0.66 -39.84
N ASN A 9 6.78 -0.49 -41.09
CA ASN A 9 5.45 0.06 -41.41
C ASN A 9 4.31 -0.87 -40.96
N GLU A 10 4.48 -2.18 -41.13
CA GLU A 10 3.52 -3.17 -40.63
C GLU A 10 3.45 -3.19 -39.11
N LEU A 11 4.60 -3.02 -38.43
CA LEU A 11 4.65 -2.90 -36.97
C LEU A 11 3.94 -1.63 -36.48
N ILE A 12 4.15 -0.50 -37.15
CA ILE A 12 3.48 0.77 -36.83
C ILE A 12 1.96 0.62 -36.99
N ALA A 13 1.50 0.10 -38.13
CA ALA A 13 0.07 -0.12 -38.38
C ALA A 13 -0.55 -1.10 -37.37
N SER A 14 0.19 -2.14 -36.97
CA SER A 14 -0.24 -3.07 -35.92
C SER A 14 -0.36 -2.40 -34.56
N LEU A 15 0.58 -1.53 -34.19
CA LEU A 15 0.55 -0.83 -32.90
C LEU A 15 -0.53 0.26 -32.86
N GLU A 16 -0.77 0.96 -33.97
CA GLU A 16 -1.81 1.99 -34.08
C GLU A 16 -3.23 1.38 -34.10
N SER A 17 -3.41 0.21 -34.71
CA SER A 17 -4.71 -0.49 -34.76
C SER A 17 -5.04 -1.28 -33.50
N ALA A 18 -4.04 -1.70 -32.72
CA ALA A 18 -4.25 -2.48 -31.51
C ALA A 18 -4.98 -1.69 -30.39
N GLY A 19 -4.95 -0.35 -30.44
CA GLY A 19 -5.58 0.50 -29.43
C GLY A 19 -5.03 0.28 -28.01
N GLU A 20 -3.85 -0.32 -27.89
CA GLU A 20 -3.24 -0.64 -26.62
C GLU A 20 -2.64 0.62 -25.97
N LEU A 21 -2.91 0.80 -24.68
CA LEU A 21 -2.27 1.83 -23.88
C LEU A 21 -0.75 1.68 -23.96
N SER A 22 -0.07 2.78 -24.26
CA SER A 22 1.39 2.83 -24.21
C SER A 22 1.90 2.46 -22.81
N ILE A 23 3.16 2.03 -22.73
CA ILE A 23 3.81 1.69 -21.45
C ILE A 23 3.69 2.85 -20.44
N ARG A 24 3.73 4.10 -20.92
CA ARG A 24 3.57 5.29 -20.08
C ARG A 24 2.14 5.40 -19.55
N GLU A 25 1.13 5.25 -20.40
CA GLU A 25 -0.27 5.35 -19.98
C GLU A 25 -0.67 4.21 -19.04
N GLN A 26 -0.16 2.98 -19.27
CA GLN A 26 -0.34 1.88 -18.34
C GLN A 26 0.24 2.18 -16.95
N LYS A 27 1.42 2.80 -16.89
CA LYS A 27 2.03 3.23 -15.61
C LYS A 27 1.18 4.30 -14.92
N PHE A 28 0.70 5.29 -15.66
CA PHE A 28 -0.18 6.33 -15.09
C PHE A 28 -1.50 5.76 -14.60
N LEU A 29 -2.11 4.83 -15.33
CA LEU A 29 -3.35 4.17 -14.92
C LEU A 29 -3.16 3.35 -13.63
N LYS A 30 -2.05 2.61 -13.52
CA LYS A 30 -1.70 1.88 -12.29
C LYS A 30 -1.53 2.84 -11.11
N LEU A 31 -0.83 3.95 -11.31
CA LEU A 31 -0.65 4.97 -10.28
C LEU A 31 -1.97 5.63 -9.87
N ALA A 32 -2.82 6.00 -10.83
CA ALA A 32 -4.12 6.60 -10.57
C ALA A 32 -5.02 5.68 -9.74
N LYS A 33 -5.03 4.38 -10.04
CA LYS A 33 -5.75 3.37 -9.25
C LYS A 33 -5.24 3.28 -7.81
N ALA A 34 -3.92 3.26 -7.61
CA ALA A 34 -3.33 3.26 -6.27
C ALA A 34 -3.70 4.55 -5.50
N TYR A 35 -3.69 5.70 -6.17
CA TYR A 35 -4.07 6.97 -5.56
C TYR A 35 -5.54 7.02 -5.15
N GLN A 36 -6.46 6.51 -5.99
CA GLN A 36 -7.88 6.41 -5.63
C GLN A 36 -8.11 5.52 -4.41
N GLN A 37 -7.42 4.38 -4.32
CA GLN A 37 -7.51 3.49 -3.16
C GLN A 37 -6.98 4.16 -1.88
N LEU A 38 -5.81 4.80 -1.96
CA LEU A 38 -5.23 5.53 -0.84
C LEU A 38 -6.12 6.71 -0.39
N ALA A 39 -6.75 7.40 -1.34
CA ALA A 39 -7.70 8.47 -1.03
C ALA A 39 -8.93 7.92 -0.29
N ALA A 40 -9.46 6.77 -0.69
CA ALA A 40 -10.59 6.13 -0.02
C ALA A 40 -10.25 5.74 1.43
N GLU A 41 -9.08 5.15 1.68
CA GLU A 41 -8.62 4.84 3.04
C GLU A 41 -8.45 6.08 3.90
N ASN A 42 -7.90 7.16 3.33
CA ASN A 42 -7.75 8.43 4.03
C ASN A 42 -9.09 9.06 4.40
N VAL A 43 -10.14 8.88 3.59
CA VAL A 43 -11.50 9.34 3.95
C VAL A 43 -12.01 8.54 5.14
N ALA A 44 -11.93 7.20 5.10
CA ALA A 44 -12.35 6.36 6.21
C ALA A 44 -11.61 6.68 7.53
N LEU A 45 -10.30 6.94 7.46
CA LEU A 45 -9.49 7.36 8.62
C LEU A 45 -9.88 8.76 9.14
N LYS A 46 -10.29 9.68 8.25
CA LYS A 46 -10.80 10.99 8.67
C LYS A 46 -12.16 10.89 9.33
N ASP A 47 -13.04 10.02 8.83
CA ASP A 47 -14.38 9.82 9.38
C ASP A 47 -14.31 9.26 10.80
N ILE A 48 -13.46 8.25 11.05
CA ILE A 48 -13.28 7.72 12.42
C ILE A 48 -12.66 8.78 13.35
N ASN A 49 -11.71 9.58 12.86
CA ASN A 49 -11.11 10.67 13.65
C ASN A 49 -12.14 11.76 13.98
N ALA A 50 -13.03 12.10 13.05
CA ALA A 50 -14.12 13.04 13.28
C ALA A 50 -15.08 12.51 14.35
N TRP A 51 -15.53 11.26 14.20
CA TRP A 51 -16.39 10.58 15.17
C TRP A 51 -15.78 10.52 16.57
N CYS A 52 -14.49 10.17 16.68
CA CYS A 52 -13.79 10.16 17.97
C CYS A 52 -13.85 11.52 18.65
N LYS A 53 -13.59 12.60 17.90
CA LYS A 53 -13.55 13.97 18.43
C LYS A 53 -14.92 14.53 18.80
N THR A 54 -15.99 14.08 18.16
CA THR A 54 -17.33 14.65 18.37
C THR A 54 -18.21 13.81 19.26
N ASP A 55 -18.19 12.50 19.09
CA ASP A 55 -19.15 11.59 19.73
C ASP A 55 -18.48 10.77 20.82
N ALA A 56 -17.46 9.98 20.48
CA ALA A 56 -16.87 9.03 21.43
C ALA A 56 -16.27 9.72 22.66
N PHE A 57 -15.39 10.70 22.46
CA PHE A 57 -14.73 11.37 23.59
C PHE A 57 -15.62 12.41 24.30
N LYS A 58 -16.55 13.07 23.59
CA LYS A 58 -17.42 14.09 24.22
C LYS A 58 -18.53 13.45 25.06
N ASN A 59 -19.20 12.42 24.55
CA ASN A 59 -20.27 11.74 25.29
C ASN A 59 -19.69 11.08 26.55
N MET A 60 -18.54 10.44 26.40
CA MET A 60 -17.86 9.81 27.52
C MET A 60 -17.29 10.80 28.54
N TYR A 61 -16.75 11.96 28.13
CA TYR A 61 -16.38 13.01 29.09
C TYR A 61 -17.58 13.46 29.92
N ARG A 62 -18.77 13.53 29.31
CA ARG A 62 -20.03 13.86 29.99
C ARG A 62 -20.45 12.78 30.99
N GLU A 63 -20.34 11.51 30.61
CA GLU A 63 -20.65 10.37 31.47
C GLU A 63 -19.67 10.28 32.65
N PHE A 64 -18.37 10.44 32.39
CA PHE A 64 -17.34 10.51 33.43
C PHE A 64 -17.63 11.62 34.44
N LYS A 65 -17.94 12.84 33.96
CA LYS A 65 -18.27 13.98 34.85
C LYS A 65 -19.54 13.73 35.67
N THR A 66 -20.49 12.98 35.12
CA THR A 66 -21.72 12.58 35.81
C THR A 66 -21.44 11.54 36.89
N ALA A 67 -20.62 10.53 36.60
CA ALA A 67 -20.19 9.52 37.55
C ALA A 67 -19.36 10.14 38.70
N GLU A 68 -18.43 11.05 38.36
CA GLU A 68 -17.63 11.81 39.34
C GLU A 68 -18.54 12.63 40.27
N ALA A 69 -19.55 13.30 39.73
CA ALA A 69 -20.53 14.06 40.53
C ALA A 69 -21.39 13.18 41.45
N LEU A 70 -21.56 11.90 41.12
CA LEU A 70 -22.24 10.90 41.95
C LEU A 70 -21.31 10.20 42.95
N GLY A 71 -20.02 10.56 42.97
CA GLY A 71 -19.02 9.97 43.86
C GLY A 71 -18.42 8.64 43.37
N CYS A 72 -18.74 8.22 42.15
CA CYS A 72 -18.09 7.06 41.50
C CYS A 72 -16.84 7.56 40.77
N SER A 73 -15.66 7.26 41.32
CA SER A 73 -14.37 7.71 40.78
C SER A 73 -13.68 6.71 39.85
N ASP A 74 -14.42 5.77 39.24
CA ASP A 74 -13.78 4.73 38.44
C ASP A 74 -13.33 5.32 37.09
N ALA A 75 -12.01 5.35 36.92
CA ALA A 75 -11.30 5.82 35.72
C ALA A 75 -11.49 4.92 34.49
N ASP A 76 -12.22 3.80 34.65
CA ASP A 76 -12.38 2.75 33.65
C ASP A 76 -13.20 3.20 32.43
N CYS A 77 -14.04 4.23 32.55
CA CYS A 77 -14.82 4.69 31.41
C CYS A 77 -13.93 5.15 30.25
N MET A 78 -12.78 5.79 30.50
CA MET A 78 -11.89 6.29 29.43
C MET A 78 -11.18 5.18 28.65
N HIS A 79 -10.93 4.05 29.29
CA HIS A 79 -10.34 2.87 28.65
C HIS A 79 -11.30 2.27 27.62
N ASP A 80 -12.60 2.22 27.94
CA ASP A 80 -13.60 1.61 27.07
C ASP A 80 -13.81 2.37 25.75
N ALA A 81 -13.84 3.71 25.73
CA ALA A 81 -13.93 4.41 24.43
C ALA A 81 -12.63 4.35 23.61
N MET A 82 -11.47 4.28 24.26
CA MET A 82 -10.22 4.03 23.52
C MET A 82 -10.27 2.64 22.87
N LEU A 83 -10.76 1.63 23.59
CA LEU A 83 -10.97 0.29 23.06
C LEU A 83 -11.97 0.27 21.91
N VAL A 84 -13.11 0.94 22.05
CA VAL A 84 -14.12 1.05 20.99
C VAL A 84 -13.54 1.76 19.77
N ALA A 85 -12.80 2.86 19.95
CA ALA A 85 -12.16 3.59 18.85
C ALA A 85 -11.12 2.73 18.11
N ILE A 86 -10.32 1.95 18.84
CA ILE A 86 -9.36 1.01 18.25
C ILE A 86 -10.08 -0.13 17.51
N MET A 87 -11.16 -0.68 18.09
CA MET A 87 -11.96 -1.73 17.45
C MET A 87 -12.68 -1.27 16.18
N HIS A 88 -13.02 0.02 16.08
CA HIS A 88 -13.66 0.61 14.90
C HIS A 88 -12.66 1.22 13.91
N ALA A 89 -11.35 1.12 14.17
CA ALA A 89 -10.35 1.62 13.24
C ALA A 89 -10.46 0.85 11.91
N PRO A 90 -10.61 1.55 10.77
CA PRO A 90 -10.70 0.89 9.48
C PRO A 90 -9.36 0.23 9.13
N ALA A 91 -9.42 -0.98 8.58
CA ALA A 91 -8.24 -1.61 7.99
C ALA A 91 -7.73 -0.79 6.80
N THR A 92 -6.42 -0.86 6.53
CA THR A 92 -5.76 -0.13 5.45
C THR A 92 -5.06 -1.06 4.44
N PRO A 93 -5.78 -2.01 3.83
CA PRO A 93 -5.19 -3.04 2.97
C PRO A 93 -4.50 -2.49 1.70
N ALA A 94 -4.95 -1.36 1.16
CA ALA A 94 -4.28 -0.71 0.05
C ALA A 94 -2.96 -0.08 0.48
N THR A 95 -2.91 0.55 1.66
CA THR A 95 -1.65 1.03 2.26
C THR A 95 -0.69 -0.14 2.52
N ASP A 96 -1.17 -1.24 3.12
CA ASP A 96 -0.35 -2.44 3.38
C ASP A 96 0.23 -3.01 2.09
N ARG A 97 -0.59 -3.08 1.03
CA ARG A 97 -0.15 -3.50 -0.30
C ARG A 97 0.88 -2.55 -0.91
N ILE A 98 0.72 -1.24 -0.75
CA ILE A 98 1.69 -0.25 -1.24
C ILE A 98 3.04 -0.42 -0.53
N VAL A 99 3.04 -0.64 0.79
CA VAL A 99 4.25 -0.88 1.58
C VAL A 99 4.94 -2.17 1.12
N ALA A 100 4.20 -3.28 1.02
CA ALA A 100 4.74 -4.55 0.55
C ALA A 100 5.32 -4.45 -0.88
N GLU A 101 4.67 -3.69 -1.77
CA GLU A 101 5.20 -3.44 -3.10
C GLU A 101 6.48 -2.59 -3.07
N ALA A 102 6.55 -1.59 -2.19
CA ALA A 102 7.74 -0.77 -2.02
C ALA A 102 8.93 -1.58 -1.48
N GLU A 103 8.70 -2.43 -0.48
CA GLU A 103 9.70 -3.36 0.05
C GLU A 103 10.17 -4.33 -1.02
N ALA A 104 9.25 -4.95 -1.77
CA ALA A 104 9.59 -5.85 -2.87
C ALA A 104 10.47 -5.17 -3.94
N ARG A 105 10.14 -3.93 -4.33
CA ARG A 105 10.98 -3.15 -5.26
C ARG A 105 12.36 -2.83 -4.68
N GLY A 106 12.45 -2.62 -3.37
CA GLY A 106 13.74 -2.45 -2.68
C GLY A 106 14.61 -3.70 -2.79
N VAL A 107 14.03 -4.87 -2.52
CA VAL A 107 14.69 -6.17 -2.63
C VAL A 107 15.13 -6.45 -4.08
N GLU A 108 14.29 -6.13 -5.07
CA GLU A 108 14.63 -6.27 -6.48
C GLU A 108 15.80 -5.39 -6.91
N LYS A 109 15.88 -4.15 -6.39
CA LYS A 109 17.03 -3.27 -6.62
C LYS A 109 18.31 -3.87 -6.05
N PHE A 110 18.24 -4.48 -4.86
CA PHE A 110 19.37 -5.18 -4.26
C PHE A 110 19.79 -6.40 -5.10
N ALA A 111 18.84 -7.22 -5.55
CA ALA A 111 19.12 -8.35 -6.44
C ALA A 111 19.77 -7.90 -7.76
N ALA A 112 19.27 -6.81 -8.36
CA ALA A 112 19.87 -6.21 -9.55
C ALA A 112 21.29 -5.70 -9.31
N HIS A 113 21.55 -5.07 -8.16
CA HIS A 113 22.88 -4.61 -7.76
C HIS A 113 23.86 -5.78 -7.62
N LEU A 114 23.45 -6.88 -6.99
CA LEU A 114 24.29 -8.08 -6.87
C LEU A 114 24.65 -8.68 -8.22
N ARG A 115 23.70 -8.71 -9.17
CA ARG A 115 23.94 -9.20 -10.53
C ARG A 115 24.89 -8.31 -11.31
N ALA A 116 24.79 -7.00 -11.14
CA ALA A 116 25.62 -6.03 -11.86
C ALA A 116 27.08 -6.03 -11.39
N ASN A 117 27.32 -6.36 -10.11
CA ASN A 117 28.65 -6.38 -9.50
C ASN A 117 29.21 -7.78 -9.31
N ASP A 118 28.63 -8.76 -10.00
CA ASP A 118 29.11 -10.14 -9.92
C ASP A 118 30.41 -10.31 -10.72
N ASN A 119 31.53 -10.43 -10.02
CA ASN A 119 32.86 -10.73 -10.60
C ASN A 119 33.01 -12.21 -11.01
N GLY A 120 31.90 -12.90 -11.33
CA GLY A 120 31.86 -14.34 -11.61
C GLY A 120 31.66 -15.23 -10.38
N ALA A 121 31.31 -14.65 -9.22
CA ALA A 121 31.04 -15.35 -7.98
C ALA A 121 29.61 -15.93 -7.98
N SER A 122 29.52 -17.27 -7.98
CA SER A 122 28.23 -17.99 -7.93
C SER A 122 27.33 -17.60 -6.75
N VAL A 123 27.93 -17.16 -5.64
CA VAL A 123 27.22 -16.73 -4.42
C VAL A 123 26.34 -15.52 -4.68
N CYS A 124 26.82 -14.49 -5.39
CA CYS A 124 26.03 -13.29 -5.71
C CYS A 124 24.80 -13.64 -6.56
N LYS A 125 24.94 -14.57 -7.50
CA LYS A 125 23.81 -15.07 -8.31
C LYS A 125 22.78 -15.81 -7.47
N MET A 126 23.21 -16.68 -6.56
CA MET A 126 22.30 -17.43 -5.69
C MET A 126 21.52 -16.50 -4.75
N ILE A 127 22.19 -15.51 -4.15
CA ILE A 127 21.53 -14.52 -3.28
C ILE A 127 20.53 -13.68 -4.08
N ALA A 128 20.89 -13.24 -5.29
CA ALA A 128 19.99 -12.46 -6.14
C ALA A 128 18.72 -13.25 -6.53
N LEU A 129 18.84 -14.56 -6.79
CA LEU A 129 17.67 -15.41 -7.04
C LEU A 129 16.78 -15.54 -5.80
N GLY A 130 17.37 -15.78 -4.62
CA GLY A 130 16.62 -15.82 -3.37
C GLY A 130 15.92 -14.48 -3.04
N ALA A 131 16.59 -13.36 -3.34
CA ALA A 131 16.01 -12.03 -3.19
C ALA A 131 14.80 -11.81 -4.12
N ASP A 132 14.86 -12.23 -5.39
CA ASP A 132 13.70 -12.15 -6.29
C ASP A 132 12.51 -12.96 -5.77
N ASP A 133 12.76 -14.16 -5.23
CA ASP A 133 11.69 -15.00 -4.68
C ASP A 133 11.09 -14.40 -3.41
N PHE A 134 11.94 -13.81 -2.55
CA PHE A 134 11.47 -13.06 -1.39
C PHE A 134 10.62 -11.85 -1.80
N ALA A 135 11.03 -11.09 -2.82
CA ALA A 135 10.25 -9.98 -3.36
C ALA A 135 8.86 -10.43 -3.88
N LYS A 136 8.76 -11.62 -4.47
CA LYS A 136 7.45 -12.20 -4.87
C LYS A 136 6.60 -12.58 -3.66
N GLN A 137 7.21 -13.09 -2.59
CA GLN A 137 6.50 -13.45 -1.36
C GLN A 137 5.90 -12.21 -0.67
N LEU A 138 6.67 -11.12 -0.57
CA LEU A 138 6.18 -9.85 -0.01
C LEU A 138 4.88 -9.39 -0.69
N ARG A 139 4.82 -9.46 -2.03
CA ARG A 139 3.61 -9.09 -2.79
C ARG A 139 2.41 -10.02 -2.59
N LYS A 140 2.63 -11.28 -2.23
CA LYS A 140 1.56 -12.26 -1.97
C LYS A 140 1.02 -12.18 -0.54
N GLY A 141 1.85 -11.70 0.40
CA GLY A 141 1.50 -11.60 1.81
C GLY A 141 0.58 -10.42 2.14
N ALA A 142 0.64 -9.34 1.37
CA ALA A 142 -0.30 -8.22 1.51
C ALA A 142 -1.64 -8.58 0.86
N LYS A 143 -2.61 -8.99 1.67
CA LYS A 143 -4.01 -9.19 1.29
C LYS A 143 -4.87 -8.06 1.81
#